data_AF-A0A401ZTW9-F1
#
_entry.id   AF-A0A401ZTW9-F1
#
_cell.length_a   1.000
_cell.length_b   1.000
_cell.length_c   1.000
_cell.angle_alpha   90.00
_cell.angle_beta   90.00
_cell.angle_gamma   90.00
#
_symmetry.space_group_name_H-M   'P 1'
#
loop_
_entity.id
_entity.type
_entity.pdbx_description
1 polymer ?
#
loop_
_entity_poly.entity_id
_entity_poly.type
_entity_poly.pdbx_seq_one_letter_code
_entity_poly.pdbx_strand_id
1 'polypeptide(L)'
;MNNPFEIRKVIGGVVLTLLWLCTFLFVSSTLVIDWAGDGRGTLTPLKPIIILIGLFILVLYHILYKSSPETNKLSWTSVLTLSWLSLILFYPFKDPANYNGGAVGFFALIGGLAVCVLWVRFFSDEIVA
;
A
#
# COMPACT_ATOMS: atom_id res chain seq x y z
N MET A 1 -9.68 -31.87 -6.67
CA MET A 1 -8.91 -31.18 -5.62
C MET A 1 -9.43 -29.76 -5.53
N ASN A 2 -10.15 -29.43 -4.46
CA ASN A 2 -10.60 -28.05 -4.24
C ASN A 2 -9.38 -27.24 -3.85
N ASN A 3 -9.08 -26.17 -4.59
CA ASN A 3 -7.98 -25.29 -4.29
C ASN A 3 -8.23 -24.65 -2.90
N PRO A 4 -7.34 -24.81 -1.90
CA PRO A 4 -7.54 -24.22 -0.57
C PRO A 4 -7.47 -22.68 -0.60
N PHE A 5 -6.98 -22.13 -1.71
CA PHE A 5 -6.86 -20.70 -1.94
C PHE A 5 -8.09 -20.11 -2.62
N GLU A 6 -8.69 -19.12 -1.97
CA GLU A 6 -9.70 -18.27 -2.59
C GLU A 6 -9.01 -17.18 -3.43
N ILE A 7 -8.52 -17.55 -4.61
CA ILE A 7 -7.77 -16.67 -5.53
C ILE A 7 -8.51 -15.35 -5.80
N ARG A 8 -9.85 -15.37 -5.82
CA ARG A 8 -10.69 -14.19 -6.01
C ARG A 8 -10.37 -13.07 -5.01
N LYS A 9 -10.10 -13.40 -3.74
CA LYS A 9 -9.75 -12.40 -2.72
C LYS A 9 -8.38 -11.78 -3.01
N VAL A 10 -7.40 -12.62 -3.37
CA VAL A 10 -6.06 -12.16 -3.70
C VAL A 10 -6.09 -11.21 -4.90
N ILE A 11 -6.80 -11.59 -5.96
CA ILE A 11 -6.99 -10.73 -7.15
C ILE A 11 -7.68 -9.42 -6.75
N GLY A 12 -8.73 -9.47 -5.94
CA GLY A 12 -9.43 -8.28 -5.45
C GLY A 12 -8.51 -7.33 -4.67
N GLY A 13 -7.67 -7.88 -3.78
CA GLY A 13 -6.67 -7.11 -3.05
C GLY A 13 -5.62 -6.46 -3.97
N VAL A 14 -5.12 -7.20 -4.95
CA VAL A 14 -4.18 -6.68 -5.96
C VAL A 14 -4.80 -5.55 -6.78
N VAL A 15 -6.01 -5.74 -7.31
CA VAL A 15 -6.72 -4.73 -8.10
C VAL A 15 -6.98 -3.48 -7.27
N LEU A 16 -7.43 -3.64 -6.02
CA LEU A 16 -7.67 -2.52 -5.11
C LEU A 16 -6.38 -1.76 -4.81
N THR A 17 -5.25 -2.47 -4.70
CA THR A 17 -3.94 -1.86 -4.51
C THR A 17 -3.51 -1.08 -5.75
N LEU A 18 -3.69 -1.63 -6.95
CA LEU A 18 -3.40 -0.91 -8.20
C LEU A 18 -4.26 0.37 -8.33
N LEU A 19 -5.54 0.31 -7.97
CA LEU A 19 -6.41 1.49 -7.93
C LEU A 19 -5.90 2.53 -6.91
N TRP A 20 -5.45 2.08 -5.75
CA TRP A 20 -4.79 2.96 -4.77
C TRP A 20 -3.51 3.59 -5.33
N LEU A 21 -2.67 2.83 -6.05
CA LEU A 21 -1.47 3.38 -6.71
C LEU A 21 -1.79 4.44 -7.75
N CYS A 22 -2.89 4.26 -8.51
CA CYS A 22 -3.35 5.29 -9.43
C CYS A 22 -3.66 6.61 -8.73
N THR A 23 -4.15 6.59 -7.48
CA THR A 23 -4.34 7.83 -6.72
C THR A 23 -3.01 8.53 -6.40
N PHE A 24 -1.93 7.76 -6.19
CA PHE A 24 -0.61 8.31 -5.95
C PHE A 24 -0.01 8.97 -7.21
N LEU A 25 -0.25 8.35 -8.37
CA LEU A 25 0.35 8.77 -9.64
C LEU A 25 -0.42 9.92 -10.30
N PHE A 26 -1.74 9.87 -10.31
CA PHE A 26 -2.56 10.77 -11.13
C PHE A 26 -3.17 11.95 -10.35
N VAL A 27 -3.23 11.88 -9.01
CA VAL A 27 -3.70 13.03 -8.22
C VAL A 27 -2.58 14.07 -8.15
N SER A 28 -2.87 15.27 -8.67
CA SER A 28 -1.96 16.40 -8.62
C SER A 28 -1.66 16.82 -7.19
N SER A 29 -0.39 17.09 -6.88
CA SER A 29 0.05 17.64 -5.59
C SER A 29 -0.36 19.10 -5.38
N THR A 30 -0.83 19.78 -6.43
CA THR A 30 -1.32 21.17 -6.35
C THR A 30 -2.76 21.28 -5.84
N LEU A 31 -3.48 20.15 -5.75
CA LEU A 31 -4.85 20.14 -5.26
C LEU A 31 -4.88 20.29 -3.74
N VAL A 32 -5.63 21.28 -3.28
CA VAL A 32 -5.83 21.62 -1.87
C VAL A 32 -7.31 21.72 -1.57
N ILE A 33 -7.67 21.38 -0.33
CA ILE A 33 -9.00 21.59 0.22
C ILE A 33 -8.99 22.90 0.97
N ASP A 34 -9.83 23.83 0.54
CA ASP A 34 -10.17 25.03 1.29
C ASP A 34 -11.47 24.77 2.06
N TRP A 35 -11.35 24.54 3.37
CA TRP A 35 -12.48 24.25 4.25
C TRP A 35 -13.35 25.48 4.54
N ALA A 36 -12.79 26.68 4.40
CA ALA A 36 -13.46 27.94 4.68
C ALA A 36 -13.96 28.65 3.41
N GLY A 37 -13.42 28.30 2.25
CA GLY A 37 -13.79 28.87 0.94
C GLY A 37 -13.35 30.33 0.76
N ASP A 38 -12.45 30.81 1.62
CA ASP A 38 -12.00 32.20 1.68
C ASP A 38 -10.66 32.44 0.98
N GLY A 39 -10.00 31.39 0.50
CA GLY A 39 -8.69 31.43 -0.15
C GLY A 39 -7.55 31.92 0.75
N ARG A 40 -7.80 32.06 2.06
CA ARG A 40 -6.87 32.63 3.05
C ARG A 40 -6.66 31.73 4.27
N GLY A 41 -7.50 30.71 4.45
CA GLY A 41 -7.41 29.74 5.53
C GLY A 41 -6.35 28.65 5.35
N THR A 42 -6.32 27.71 6.28
CA THR A 42 -5.40 26.56 6.31
C THR A 42 -5.71 25.59 5.17
N LEU A 43 -5.06 25.80 4.02
CA LEU A 43 -5.17 24.93 2.85
C LEU A 43 -4.61 23.54 3.17
N THR A 44 -5.47 22.52 3.13
CA THR A 44 -5.04 21.15 3.42
C THR A 44 -4.72 20.41 2.12
N PRO A 45 -3.54 19.81 1.95
CA PRO A 45 -3.20 19.09 0.73
C PRO A 45 -4.10 17.86 0.54
N LEU A 46 -4.75 17.76 -0.61
CA LEU A 46 -5.74 16.70 -0.89
C LEU A 46 -5.07 15.33 -1.08
N LYS A 47 -3.91 15.30 -1.74
CA LYS A 47 -3.19 14.07 -2.09
C LYS A 47 -2.92 13.13 -0.89
N PRO A 48 -2.32 13.58 0.24
CA PRO A 48 -2.11 12.70 1.39
C PRO A 48 -3.42 12.20 2.02
N ILE A 49 -4.50 12.99 1.98
CA ILE A 49 -5.82 12.56 2.48
C ILE A 49 -6.34 11.38 1.66
N ILE A 50 -6.33 11.49 0.32
CA ILE A 50 -6.79 10.42 -0.57
C ILE A 50 -5.94 9.16 -0.38
N ILE A 51 -4.62 9.31 -0.22
CA ILE A 51 -3.70 8.19 0.03
C ILE A 51 -4.07 7.46 1.32
N LEU A 52 -4.32 8.21 2.41
CA LEU A 52 -4.73 7.63 3.71
C LEU A 52 -6.08 6.94 3.63
N ILE A 53 -7.06 7.54 2.95
CA ILE A 53 -8.38 6.92 2.74
C ILE A 53 -8.25 5.62 1.97
N GLY A 54 -7.44 5.59 0.89
CA GLY A 54 -7.25 4.37 0.12
C GLY A 54 -6.52 3.26 0.89
N LEU A 55 -5.55 3.60 1.75
CA LEU A 55 -4.94 2.65 2.69
C LEU A 55 -5.99 2.11 3.68
N PHE A 56 -6.85 2.97 4.20
CA PHE A 56 -7.93 2.56 5.09
C PHE A 56 -8.90 1.59 4.41
N ILE A 57 -9.26 1.85 3.14
CA ILE A 57 -10.10 0.94 2.34
C ILE A 57 -9.41 -0.43 2.15
N LEU A 58 -8.09 -0.46 1.89
CA LEU A 58 -7.32 -1.70 1.79
C LEU A 58 -7.34 -2.50 3.09
N VAL A 59 -7.20 -1.83 4.23
CA VAL A 59 -7.29 -2.47 5.55
C VAL A 59 -8.70 -3.04 5.79
N LEU A 60 -9.74 -2.25 5.52
CA LEU A 60 -11.13 -2.69 5.64
C LEU A 60 -11.45 -3.88 4.73
N TYR A 61 -10.92 -3.90 3.50
CA TYR A 61 -11.10 -5.03 2.58
C TYR A 61 -10.64 -6.35 3.22
N HIS A 62 -9.48 -6.36 3.86
CA HIS A 62 -8.93 -7.58 4.45
C HIS A 62 -9.56 -7.96 5.79
N ILE A 63 -10.13 -7.01 6.54
CA ILE A 63 -10.85 -7.26 7.79
C ILE A 63 -12.27 -7.75 7.52
N LEU A 64 -12.98 -7.12 6.58
CA LEU A 64 -14.40 -7.37 6.32
C LEU A 64 -14.62 -8.55 5.36
N TYR A 65 -13.75 -8.74 4.37
CA TYR A 65 -13.82 -9.91 3.48
C TYR A 65 -13.16 -11.10 4.17
N LYS A 66 -13.95 -11.96 4.80
CA LYS A 66 -13.44 -13.18 5.47
C LYS A 66 -12.99 -14.22 4.44
N SER A 67 -11.87 -14.88 4.71
CA SER A 67 -11.34 -16.00 3.91
C SER A 67 -10.51 -16.92 4.82
N SER A 68 -10.03 -18.04 4.28
CA SER A 68 -9.06 -18.87 4.99
C SER A 68 -7.82 -18.06 5.45
N PRO A 69 -7.19 -18.42 6.59
CA PRO A 69 -5.99 -17.74 7.07
C PRO A 69 -4.85 -17.73 6.05
N GLU A 70 -4.67 -18.82 5.30
CA GLU A 70 -3.69 -18.96 4.23
C GLU A 70 -3.93 -17.95 3.09
N THR A 71 -5.18 -17.85 2.60
CA THR A 71 -5.55 -16.86 1.58
C THR A 71 -5.32 -15.43 2.11
N ASN A 72 -5.65 -15.17 3.37
CA ASN A 72 -5.51 -13.83 3.93
C ASN A 72 -4.04 -13.42 4.05
N LYS A 73 -3.16 -14.33 4.51
CA LYS A 73 -1.70 -14.12 4.55
C LYS A 73 -1.15 -13.81 3.16
N LEU A 74 -1.54 -14.61 2.16
CA LEU A 74 -1.10 -14.42 0.77
C LEU A 74 -1.57 -13.07 0.21
N SER A 75 -2.84 -12.71 0.43
CA SER A 75 -3.42 -11.43 0.00
C SER A 75 -2.67 -10.24 0.62
N TRP A 76 -2.48 -10.24 1.95
CA TRP A 76 -1.75 -9.18 2.66
C TRP A 76 -0.31 -9.06 2.19
N THR A 77 0.39 -10.18 2.01
CA THR A 77 1.79 -10.19 1.57
C THR A 77 1.91 -9.64 0.14
N SER A 78 0.95 -9.99 -0.74
CA SER A 78 0.89 -9.46 -2.12
C SER A 78 0.64 -7.95 -2.13
N VAL A 79 -0.33 -7.47 -1.35
CA VAL A 79 -0.65 -6.04 -1.23
C VAL A 79 0.50 -5.24 -0.64
N LEU A 80 1.17 -5.77 0.40
CA LEU A 80 2.36 -5.14 0.97
C LEU A 80 3.49 -5.06 -0.06
N THR A 81 3.73 -6.13 -0.82
CA THR A 81 4.78 -6.17 -1.86
C THR A 81 4.54 -5.09 -2.92
N LEU A 82 3.30 -4.96 -3.41
CA LEU A 82 2.94 -3.93 -4.39
C LEU A 82 3.05 -2.51 -3.81
N SER A 83 2.63 -2.33 -2.57
CA SER A 83 2.72 -1.05 -1.87
C SER A 83 4.17 -0.65 -1.61
N TRP A 84 5.04 -1.61 -1.32
CA TRP A 84 6.46 -1.38 -1.16
C TRP A 84 7.15 -1.06 -2.50
N LEU A 85 6.87 -1.84 -3.55
CA LEU A 85 7.43 -1.61 -4.89
C LEU A 85 7.03 -0.24 -5.43
N SER A 86 5.80 0.23 -5.19
CA SER A 86 5.39 1.55 -5.64
C SER A 86 6.16 2.67 -4.96
N LEU A 87 6.48 2.53 -3.66
CA LEU A 87 7.34 3.47 -2.97
C LEU A 87 8.73 3.49 -3.61
N ILE A 88 9.31 2.32 -3.90
CA ILE A 88 10.64 2.22 -4.54
C ILE A 88 10.67 2.84 -5.94
N LEU A 89 9.64 2.61 -6.75
CA LEU A 89 9.62 2.99 -8.17
C LEU A 89 9.25 4.46 -8.37
N PHE A 90 8.32 4.99 -7.58
CA PHE A 90 7.72 6.30 -7.83
C PHE A 90 8.14 7.37 -6.83
N TYR A 91 8.79 7.00 -5.72
CA TYR A 91 9.28 7.98 -4.76
C TYR A 91 10.74 8.37 -5.07
N PRO A 92 11.06 9.68 -5.14
CA PRO A 92 12.39 10.13 -5.51
C PRO A 92 13.38 10.06 -4.33
N PHE A 93 13.99 8.88 -4.12
CA PHE A 93 15.03 8.69 -3.08
C PHE A 93 16.36 9.37 -3.39
N LYS A 94 16.66 9.54 -4.68
CA LYS A 94 17.95 10.05 -5.17
C LYS A 94 17.91 11.53 -5.53
N ASP A 95 16.76 12.19 -5.36
CA ASP A 95 16.63 13.60 -5.67
C ASP A 95 17.44 14.43 -4.65
N PRO A 96 18.47 15.18 -5.09
CA PRO A 96 19.27 16.02 -4.21
C PRO A 96 18.45 17.12 -3.50
N ALA A 97 17.27 17.47 -4.03
CA ALA A 97 16.36 18.44 -3.42
C ALA A 97 15.49 17.85 -2.30
N ASN A 98 15.52 16.52 -2.10
CA ASN A 98 14.75 15.85 -1.06
C ASN A 98 15.54 15.82 0.27
N TYR A 99 15.35 16.85 1.09
CA TYR A 99 15.96 16.96 2.43
C TYR A 99 15.66 15.78 3.37
N ASN A 100 14.61 15.00 3.10
CA ASN A 100 14.20 13.84 3.89
C ASN A 100 14.62 12.50 3.27
N GLY A 101 15.45 12.50 2.21
CA GLY A 101 15.82 11.30 1.45
C GLY A 101 16.35 10.15 2.31
N GLY A 102 17.13 10.44 3.36
CA GLY A 102 17.66 9.43 4.29
C GLY A 102 16.57 8.70 5.09
N ALA A 103 15.61 9.42 5.67
CA ALA A 103 14.50 8.82 6.42
C ALA A 103 13.59 8.00 5.51
N VAL A 104 13.31 8.51 4.31
CA VAL A 104 12.49 7.81 3.31
C VAL A 104 13.18 6.52 2.86
N GLY A 105 14.50 6.56 2.61
CA GLY A 105 15.29 5.37 2.28
C GLY A 105 15.29 4.32 3.40
N PHE A 106 15.38 4.75 4.65
CA PHE A 106 15.28 3.84 5.80
C PHE A 106 13.94 3.11 5.86
N PHE A 107 12.81 3.83 5.74
CA PHE A 107 11.49 3.21 5.74
C PHE A 107 11.26 2.30 4.52
N ALA A 108 11.83 2.64 3.37
CA ALA A 108 11.82 1.77 2.21
C ALA A 108 12.59 0.46 2.46
N LEU A 109 13.77 0.51 3.08
CA LEU A 109 14.53 -0.71 3.42
C LEU A 109 13.84 -1.56 4.47
N ILE A 110 13.27 -0.96 5.52
CA ILE A 110 12.47 -1.68 6.52
C ILE A 110 11.24 -2.32 5.88
N GLY A 111 10.56 -1.61 4.97
CA GLY A 111 9.45 -2.17 4.20
C GLY A 111 9.88 -3.40 3.39
N GLY A 112 11.05 -3.35 2.76
CA GLY A 112 11.62 -4.46 2.01
C GLY A 112 11.95 -5.66 2.91
N LEU A 113 12.52 -5.41 4.09
CA LEU A 113 12.74 -6.46 5.09
C LEU A 113 11.42 -7.12 5.51
N ALA A 114 10.38 -6.33 5.77
CA ALA A 114 9.06 -6.87 6.12
C ALA A 114 8.48 -7.74 4.98
N VAL A 115 8.61 -7.32 3.72
CA VAL A 115 8.24 -8.12 2.55
C VAL A 115 9.00 -9.45 2.55
N CYS A 116 10.33 -9.44 2.69
CA CYS A 116 11.13 -10.66 2.73
C CYS A 116 10.72 -11.60 3.86
N VAL A 117 10.55 -11.08 5.08
CA VAL A 117 10.17 -11.88 6.26
C VAL A 117 8.80 -12.52 6.09
N LEU A 118 7.81 -11.79 5.56
CA LEU A 118 6.47 -12.34 5.34
C LEU A 118 6.44 -13.40 4.24
N TRP A 119 7.20 -13.21 3.15
CA TRP A 119 7.34 -14.25 2.12
C TRP A 119 8.03 -15.49 2.66
N VAL A 120 9.14 -15.35 3.41
CA VAL A 120 9.81 -16.49 4.07
C VAL A 120 8.84 -17.20 5.01
N ARG A 121 8.08 -16.46 5.83
CA ARG A 121 7.10 -17.05 6.73
C ARG A 121 6.01 -17.82 5.98
N PHE A 122 5.51 -17.27 4.87
CA PHE A 122 4.53 -17.91 4.01
C PHE A 122 5.08 -19.21 3.41
N PHE A 123 6.26 -19.18 2.78
CA PHE A 123 6.87 -20.38 2.21
C PHE A 123 7.20 -21.45 3.28
N SER A 124 7.63 -21.04 4.46
CA SER A 124 7.89 -21.98 5.56
C SER A 124 6.62 -22.65 6.08
N ASP A 125 5.46 -21.97 6.06
CA ASP A 125 4.18 -22.58 6.45
C ASP A 125 3.73 -23.64 5.41
N GLU A 126 3.96 -23.41 4.13
CA GLU A 126 3.60 -24.33 3.03
C GLU A 126 4.49 -25.57 2.92
N ILE A 127 5.75 -25.51 3.41
CA ILE A 127 6.68 -26.66 3.38
C ILE A 127 6.28 -27.76 4.39
N VAL A 128 5.56 -27.39 5.45
CA VAL A 128 5.20 -28.29 6.57
C VAL A 128 3.82 -28.92 6.36
N ALA A 129 2.99 -28.36 5.47
CA ALA A 129 1.66 -28.84 5.12
C ALA A 129 1.68 -29.96 4.06
#